data_AF-A0A8H2JFV5-F1
#
_entry.id   AF-A0A8H2JFV5-F1
#
_cell.length_a   1.000
_cell.length_b   1.000
_cell.length_c   1.000
_cell.angle_alpha   90.00
_cell.angle_beta   90.00
_cell.angle_gamma   90.00
#
_symmetry.space_group_name_H-M   'P 1'
#
loop_
_entity.id
_entity.type
_entity.pdbx_description
1 polymer ?
#
loop_
_entity_poly.entity_id
_entity_poly.type
_entity_poly.pdbx_seq_one_letter_code
_entity_poly.pdbx_strand_id
1 'polypeptide(L)'
;MLYFGVLDVVVLLFAIVDIACTDEHEVRGLPRLLWIFIVLLLPLAGSIAWFIAGRPAAAAPRNRTLDARRFPEYDKPGRFIPEDPAADEEFLQRCRERAEQQRQAARRQRAQDDPVENGAVDQDRPAAGPAPSTVLAPAPAKGTAATMAGLSAQYEELADLIREQLVCGFWAYDDVRESVLSHLDADSDITADAAVDLLDTMWDQRIVEQQSWPNTGDFGRLQQMFAQLASEGILGRMCFMCCNNCAFDAIDDERTPADDAGAAYPYREWAYVYFHAQDADRLGSPDPLLYLAYSAWTQHSRLPKELVDAAQSGDAAARRESVERSEVLLGEQIVAAATRCGLTPQWSGSRHERIALQIHDWRKPLPPRAAHPPLPTEN
;
A
#
# COMPACT_ATOMS: atom_id res chain seq x y z
N MET A 1 6.78 1.17 44.61
CA MET A 1 6.00 -0.05 44.85
C MET A 1 5.03 -0.35 43.72
N LEU A 2 4.21 0.61 43.25
CA LEU A 2 3.32 0.43 42.09
C LEU A 2 4.05 0.11 40.76
N TYR A 3 5.21 0.73 40.52
CA TYR A 3 5.99 0.52 39.29
C TYR A 3 6.50 -0.92 39.10
N PHE A 4 6.85 -1.63 40.18
CA PHE A 4 7.32 -3.02 40.09
C PHE A 4 6.18 -3.96 39.69
N GLY A 5 4.98 -3.77 40.24
CA GLY A 5 3.81 -4.57 39.86
C GLY A 5 3.38 -4.33 38.40
N VAL A 6 3.48 -3.10 37.89
CA VAL A 6 3.19 -2.81 36.48
C VAL A 6 4.23 -3.47 35.57
N LEU A 7 5.52 -3.39 35.93
CA LEU A 7 6.59 -4.05 35.17
C LEU A 7 6.40 -5.57 35.13
N ASP A 8 6.07 -6.19 36.27
CA ASP A 8 5.84 -7.64 36.36
C ASP A 8 4.66 -8.08 35.50
N VAL A 9 3.58 -7.30 35.48
CA VAL A 9 2.41 -7.57 34.63
C VAL A 9 2.74 -7.40 33.15
N VAL A 10 3.49 -6.36 32.77
CA VAL A 10 3.91 -6.17 31.38
C VAL A 10 4.81 -7.30 30.91
N VAL A 11 5.77 -7.74 31.74
CA VAL A 11 6.65 -8.88 31.44
C VAL A 11 5.87 -10.18 31.34
N LEU A 12 4.89 -10.40 32.23
CA LEU A 12 4.00 -11.57 32.20
C LEU A 12 3.18 -11.61 30.90
N LEU A 13 2.54 -10.50 30.54
CA LEU A 13 1.74 -10.39 29.32
C LEU A 13 2.60 -10.59 28.08
N PHE A 14 3.79 -10.00 28.06
CA PHE A 14 4.75 -10.19 26.98
C PHE A 14 5.15 -11.65 26.83
N ALA A 15 5.48 -12.34 27.92
CA ALA A 15 5.83 -13.76 27.91
C ALA A 15 4.65 -14.65 27.45
N ILE A 16 3.41 -14.34 27.86
CA ILE A 16 2.23 -15.08 27.42
C ILE A 16 1.98 -14.91 25.92
N VAL A 17 2.08 -13.68 25.41
CA VAL A 17 1.93 -13.39 23.98
C VAL A 17 3.03 -14.09 23.17
N ASP A 18 4.28 -14.05 23.65
CA ASP A 18 5.42 -14.72 23.00
C ASP A 18 5.23 -16.25 22.94
N ILE A 19 4.71 -16.88 24.00
CA ILE A 19 4.39 -18.32 24.01
C ILE A 19 3.21 -18.64 23.08
N ALA A 20 2.17 -17.80 23.05
CA ALA A 20 1.00 -18.01 22.20
C ALA A 20 1.32 -17.88 20.71
N CYS A 21 2.26 -17.01 20.36
CA CYS A 21 2.73 -16.79 18.99
C CYS A 21 3.81 -17.78 18.53
N THR A 22 4.39 -18.58 19.45
CA THR A 22 5.41 -19.58 19.09
C THR A 22 4.76 -20.89 18.62
N ASP A 23 5.25 -21.46 17.51
CA ASP A 23 4.73 -22.68 16.90
C ASP A 23 4.99 -23.94 17.76
N GLU A 24 4.05 -24.89 17.80
CA GLU A 24 4.11 -26.05 18.73
C GLU A 24 5.32 -26.96 18.52
N HIS A 25 5.85 -26.95 17.30
CA HIS A 25 6.94 -27.82 16.86
C HIS A 25 8.33 -27.22 17.10
N GLU A 26 8.42 -25.97 17.56
CA GLU A 26 9.68 -25.27 17.81
C GLU A 26 10.01 -25.10 19.31
N VAL A 27 9.06 -25.39 20.20
CA VAL A 27 9.24 -25.27 21.65
C VAL A 27 10.09 -26.41 22.20
N ARG A 28 11.20 -26.07 22.87
CA ARG A 28 12.11 -27.08 23.44
C ARG A 28 11.52 -27.73 24.70
N GLY A 29 11.57 -29.06 24.74
CA GLY A 29 11.53 -29.89 25.95
C GLY A 29 10.15 -30.17 26.58
N LEU A 30 9.15 -29.31 26.42
CA LEU A 30 7.82 -29.46 27.04
C LEU A 30 6.68 -28.93 26.13
N PRO A 31 5.45 -29.49 26.21
CA PRO A 31 4.29 -29.00 25.45
C PRO A 31 3.96 -27.54 25.74
N ARG A 32 3.50 -26.79 24.72
CA ARG A 32 3.19 -25.34 24.77
C ARG A 32 2.32 -24.95 25.96
N LEU A 33 1.28 -25.74 26.23
CA LEU A 33 0.34 -25.49 27.34
C LEU A 33 1.04 -25.51 28.70
N LEU A 34 2.06 -26.37 28.88
CA LEU A 34 2.77 -26.50 30.15
C LEU A 34 3.63 -25.25 30.44
N TRP A 35 4.19 -24.61 29.42
CA TRP A 35 4.92 -23.34 29.57
C TRP A 35 3.99 -22.19 29.99
N ILE A 36 2.77 -22.13 29.43
CA ILE A 36 1.76 -21.16 29.86
C ILE A 36 1.41 -21.36 31.33
N PHE A 37 1.22 -22.60 31.78
CA PHE A 37 0.96 -22.90 33.19
C PHE A 37 2.12 -22.50 34.12
N ILE A 38 3.38 -22.71 33.71
CA ILE A 38 4.56 -22.33 34.49
C ILE A 38 4.65 -20.81 34.65
N VAL A 39 4.44 -20.05 33.57
CA VAL A 39 4.45 -18.59 33.57
C VAL A 39 3.28 -18.03 34.38
N LEU A 40 2.11 -18.67 34.35
CA LEU A 40 0.95 -18.24 35.13
C LEU A 40 1.12 -18.50 36.64
N LEU A 41 1.69 -19.65 37.02
CA LEU A 41 1.83 -20.05 38.43
C LEU A 41 3.03 -19.35 39.12
N LEU A 42 4.07 -19.03 38.35
CA LEU A 42 5.28 -18.36 38.84
C LEU A 42 5.64 -17.20 37.89
N PRO A 43 4.95 -16.04 37.97
CA PRO A 43 5.08 -14.96 36.99
C PRO A 43 6.52 -14.55 36.65
N LEU A 44 7.32 -14.24 37.67
CA LEU A 44 8.69 -13.77 37.46
C LEU A 44 9.63 -14.92 37.05
N ALA A 45 9.62 -16.03 37.80
CA ALA A 45 10.53 -17.14 37.57
C ALA A 45 10.20 -17.93 36.28
N GLY A 46 8.91 -18.07 35.96
CA GLY A 46 8.41 -18.73 34.75
C GLY A 46 8.73 -17.93 33.49
N SER A 47 8.61 -16.59 33.54
CA SER A 47 9.03 -15.72 32.45
C SER A 47 10.53 -15.86 32.17
N ILE A 48 11.36 -15.83 33.22
CA ILE A 48 12.81 -16.01 33.11
C ILE A 48 13.14 -17.40 32.52
N ALA A 49 12.46 -18.45 33.00
CA ALA A 49 12.67 -19.81 32.51
C ALA A 49 12.28 -19.97 31.02
N TRP A 50 11.21 -19.32 30.57
CA TRP A 50 10.81 -19.31 29.16
C TRP A 50 11.91 -18.72 28.27
N PHE A 51 12.46 -17.57 28.65
CA PHE A 51 13.50 -16.90 27.85
C PHE A 51 14.83 -17.66 27.79
N ILE A 52 15.15 -18.47 28.81
CA ILE A 52 16.39 -19.24 28.88
C ILE A 52 16.25 -20.62 28.21
N ALA A 53 15.10 -21.30 28.39
CA ALA A 53 14.95 -22.71 28.04
C ALA A 53 13.78 -23.02 27.09
N GLY A 54 12.74 -22.18 27.05
CA GLY A 54 11.54 -22.41 26.23
C GLY A 54 11.62 -21.80 24.83
N ARG A 55 12.36 -20.69 24.68
CA ARG A 55 12.55 -19.99 23.41
C ARG A 55 13.37 -20.83 22.42
N PRO A 56 12.93 -21.01 21.15
CA PRO A 56 13.72 -21.70 20.13
C PRO A 56 15.09 -21.03 19.97
N ALA A 57 16.16 -21.83 19.97
CA ALA A 57 17.50 -21.29 19.76
C ALA A 57 17.61 -20.80 18.32
N ALA A 58 17.66 -19.48 18.15
CA ALA A 58 18.08 -18.87 16.90
C ALA A 58 19.44 -19.46 16.51
N ALA A 59 19.48 -20.16 15.38
CA ALA A 59 20.73 -20.56 14.78
C ALA A 59 21.62 -19.32 14.60
N ALA A 60 22.88 -19.42 15.01
CA ALA A 60 23.84 -18.34 15.12
C ALA A 60 23.97 -17.48 13.83
N PRO A 61 24.36 -16.20 13.96
CA PRO A 61 24.23 -15.21 12.90
C PRO A 61 25.30 -15.40 11.83
N ARG A 62 24.90 -15.79 10.62
CA ARG A 62 25.71 -15.65 9.41
C ARG A 62 25.16 -14.50 8.58
N ASN A 63 26.00 -13.47 8.46
CA ASN A 63 25.91 -12.31 7.56
C ASN A 63 24.52 -11.64 7.39
N ARG A 64 24.38 -10.51 8.10
CA ARG A 64 23.38 -9.46 7.86
C ARG A 64 23.50 -8.93 6.43
N THR A 65 22.67 -9.43 5.53
CA THR A 65 22.24 -8.70 4.33
C THR A 65 20.94 -7.94 4.64
N LEU A 66 20.83 -6.75 4.02
CA LEU A 66 19.80 -5.72 4.19
C LEU A 66 18.40 -6.11 3.67
N ASP A 67 18.00 -7.38 3.74
CA ASP A 67 16.81 -7.88 3.04
C ASP A 67 15.61 -8.17 3.98
N ALA A 68 15.83 -8.32 5.29
CA ALA A 68 14.80 -8.79 6.22
C ALA A 68 13.84 -7.69 6.75
N ARG A 69 13.76 -6.52 6.10
CA ARG A 69 12.76 -5.48 6.43
C ARG A 69 11.69 -5.29 5.35
N ARG A 70 11.74 -6.02 4.22
CA ARG A 70 10.94 -5.61 3.05
C ARG A 70 9.57 -6.25 2.87
N PHE A 71 9.26 -7.47 3.34
CA PHE A 71 7.92 -8.05 3.09
C PHE A 71 7.43 -9.09 4.11
N PRO A 72 6.95 -8.70 5.31
CA PRO A 72 6.27 -9.62 6.24
C PRO A 72 4.85 -10.03 5.79
N GLU A 73 4.32 -9.43 4.72
CA GLU A 73 2.92 -9.59 4.31
C GLU A 73 2.67 -10.86 3.47
N TYR A 74 3.69 -11.39 2.80
CA TYR A 74 3.62 -12.62 2.00
C TYR A 74 4.01 -13.89 2.76
N ASP A 75 4.67 -13.77 3.92
CA ASP A 75 5.13 -14.88 4.76
C ASP A 75 4.09 -15.32 5.81
N LYS A 76 2.79 -15.34 5.48
CA LYS A 76 1.77 -15.94 6.33
C LYS A 76 1.37 -17.33 5.83
N PRO A 77 1.72 -18.42 6.55
CA PRO A 77 1.09 -19.72 6.34
C PRO A 77 -0.41 -19.59 6.67
N GLY A 78 -1.27 -20.01 5.75
CA GLY A 78 -2.73 -19.84 5.87
C GLY A 78 -3.40 -19.07 4.73
N ARG A 79 -2.76 -18.97 3.55
CA ARG A 79 -3.41 -18.60 2.28
C ARG A 79 -4.70 -19.42 2.14
N PHE A 80 -5.85 -18.76 2.25
CA PHE A 80 -7.15 -19.39 2.05
C PHE A 80 -7.26 -19.79 0.58
N ILE A 81 -7.25 -21.09 0.34
CA ILE A 81 -7.64 -21.70 -0.92
C ILE A 81 -9.05 -22.22 -0.63
N PRO A 82 -10.12 -21.66 -1.22
CA PRO A 82 -11.46 -22.13 -0.94
C PRO A 82 -11.59 -23.59 -1.38
N GLU A 83 -11.79 -24.49 -0.42
CA GLU A 83 -12.06 -25.92 -0.68
C GLU A 83 -13.56 -26.18 -0.88
N ASP A 84 -14.43 -25.22 -0.51
CA ASP A 84 -15.89 -25.32 -0.53
C ASP A 84 -16.54 -24.07 -1.16
N PRO A 85 -17.29 -24.21 -2.27
CA PRO A 85 -17.99 -23.11 -2.96
C PRO A 85 -19.00 -22.33 -2.09
N ALA A 86 -19.63 -22.95 -1.10
CA ALA A 86 -20.63 -22.26 -0.27
C ALA A 86 -19.99 -21.35 0.80
N ALA A 87 -18.85 -21.77 1.35
CA ALA A 87 -18.06 -20.98 2.29
C ALA A 87 -17.35 -19.80 1.59
N ASP A 88 -16.99 -19.98 0.32
CA ASP A 88 -16.46 -18.93 -0.55
C ASP A 88 -17.48 -17.82 -0.79
N GLU A 89 -18.74 -18.17 -1.06
CA GLU A 89 -19.82 -17.19 -1.26
C GLU A 89 -20.08 -16.33 -0.01
N GLU A 90 -20.07 -16.93 1.19
CA GLU A 90 -20.18 -16.18 2.45
C GLU A 90 -18.96 -15.29 2.74
N PHE A 91 -17.76 -15.73 2.36
CA PHE A 91 -16.54 -14.94 2.53
C PHE A 91 -16.55 -13.72 1.60
N LEU A 92 -16.91 -13.93 0.33
CA LEU A 92 -17.06 -12.86 -0.67
C LEU A 92 -18.17 -11.88 -0.27
N GLN A 93 -19.27 -12.37 0.30
CA GLN A 93 -20.34 -11.52 0.83
C GLN A 93 -19.84 -10.63 1.99
N ARG A 94 -19.08 -11.20 2.94
CA ARG A 94 -18.46 -10.43 4.03
C ARG A 94 -17.44 -9.40 3.53
N CYS A 95 -16.71 -9.70 2.47
CA CYS A 95 -15.80 -8.74 1.83
C CYS A 95 -16.56 -7.58 1.16
N ARG A 96 -17.64 -7.88 0.42
CA ARG A 96 -18.52 -6.86 -0.18
C ARG A 96 -19.13 -5.94 0.88
N GLU A 97 -19.66 -6.52 1.96
CA GLU A 97 -20.21 -5.76 3.09
C GLU A 97 -19.17 -4.83 3.72
N ARG A 98 -17.92 -5.27 3.89
CA ARG A 98 -16.84 -4.45 4.45
C ARG A 98 -16.40 -3.34 3.50
N ALA A 99 -16.33 -3.61 2.20
CA ALA A 99 -16.04 -2.59 1.18
C ALA A 99 -17.14 -1.52 1.11
N GLU A 100 -18.41 -1.93 1.21
CA GLU A 100 -19.54 -1.00 1.29
C GLU A 100 -19.54 -0.19 2.60
N GLN A 101 -19.21 -0.82 3.74
CA GLN A 101 -19.06 -0.12 5.01
C GLN A 101 -17.97 0.96 4.95
N GLN A 102 -16.83 0.69 4.31
CA GLN A 102 -15.78 1.70 4.11
C GLN A 102 -16.27 2.85 3.22
N ARG A 103 -16.97 2.54 2.11
CA ARG A 103 -17.58 3.56 1.25
C ARG A 103 -18.63 4.41 1.99
N GLN A 104 -19.43 3.79 2.85
CA GLN A 104 -20.43 4.47 3.66
C GLN A 104 -19.79 5.31 4.78
N ALA A 105 -18.74 4.82 5.43
CA ALA A 105 -17.98 5.55 6.44
C ALA A 105 -17.34 6.81 5.84
N ALA A 106 -16.71 6.69 4.67
CA ALA A 106 -16.16 7.82 3.93
C ALA A 106 -17.25 8.84 3.55
N ARG A 107 -18.44 8.38 3.12
CA ARG A 107 -19.60 9.26 2.85
C ARG A 107 -20.14 9.94 4.11
N ARG A 108 -20.16 9.24 5.25
CA ARG A 108 -20.62 9.78 6.54
C ARG A 108 -19.64 10.81 7.11
N GLN A 109 -18.34 10.57 6.99
CA GLN A 109 -17.31 11.55 7.33
C GLN A 109 -17.49 12.82 6.48
N ARG A 110 -17.61 12.68 5.16
CA ARG A 110 -17.91 13.81 4.24
C ARG A 110 -19.18 14.59 4.59
N ALA A 111 -20.20 13.93 5.15
CA ALA A 111 -21.46 14.59 5.55
C ALA A 111 -21.41 15.20 6.96
N GLN A 112 -20.45 14.80 7.80
CA GLN A 112 -20.27 15.35 9.15
C GLN A 112 -19.35 16.58 9.15
N ASP A 113 -18.49 16.70 8.14
CA ASP A 113 -17.53 17.80 8.00
C ASP A 113 -18.08 19.03 7.23
N ASP A 114 -19.35 19.01 6.80
CA ASP A 114 -20.07 20.16 6.23
C ASP A 114 -20.98 20.83 7.30
N PRO A 115 -20.52 21.87 8.03
CA PRO A 115 -21.39 22.62 8.93
C PRO A 115 -22.22 23.62 8.11
N VAL A 116 -23.48 23.29 7.88
CA VAL A 116 -24.50 24.29 7.50
C VAL A 116 -24.73 25.20 8.70
N GLU A 117 -24.19 26.42 8.67
CA GLU A 117 -24.62 27.48 9.58
C GLU A 117 -24.99 28.73 8.79
N ASN A 118 -26.29 28.99 8.68
CA ASN A 118 -26.82 30.30 8.31
C ASN A 118 -28.10 30.55 9.11
N GLY A 119 -28.05 31.51 10.03
CA GLY A 119 -29.24 32.02 10.70
C GLY A 119 -29.00 32.86 11.94
N ALA A 120 -28.37 34.05 11.82
CA ALA A 120 -28.70 35.19 12.68
C ALA A 120 -28.22 36.52 12.06
N VAL A 121 -29.14 37.46 12.02
CA VAL A 121 -29.13 38.77 11.36
C VAL A 121 -28.66 39.87 12.34
N ASP A 122 -27.74 40.70 11.86
CA ASP A 122 -27.65 42.18 11.95
C ASP A 122 -27.47 42.94 13.29
N GLN A 123 -26.74 44.07 13.15
CA GLN A 123 -26.61 45.28 13.99
C GLN A 123 -25.75 45.19 15.27
N ASP A 124 -24.55 45.80 15.25
CA ASP A 124 -24.39 47.21 15.61
C ASP A 124 -22.90 47.63 15.61
N ARG A 125 -22.62 48.81 15.05
CA ARG A 125 -21.30 49.46 15.03
C ARG A 125 -21.34 50.69 15.92
N PRO A 126 -20.30 50.93 16.75
CA PRO A 126 -19.85 52.29 16.96
C PRO A 126 -18.33 52.49 16.79
N ALA A 127 -17.98 53.77 16.66
CA ALA A 127 -16.75 54.31 16.10
C ALA A 127 -15.55 54.40 17.06
N ALA A 128 -14.43 54.82 16.48
CA ALA A 128 -13.05 54.91 16.97
C ALA A 128 -12.78 55.70 18.26
N GLY A 129 -11.68 55.34 18.93
CA GLY A 129 -10.93 56.12 19.93
C GLY A 129 -9.51 55.55 20.15
N PRO A 130 -8.51 56.37 20.54
CA PRO A 130 -7.11 56.24 20.08
C PRO A 130 -6.13 55.46 20.98
N ALA A 131 -4.96 55.18 20.41
CA ALA A 131 -3.82 54.42 20.95
C ALA A 131 -3.20 54.94 22.26
N PRO A 132 -2.33 54.12 22.88
CA PRO A 132 -0.99 54.61 23.17
C PRO A 132 0.12 53.69 22.64
N SER A 133 1.19 54.34 22.19
CA SER A 133 2.48 53.74 21.87
C SER A 133 3.12 53.08 23.09
N THR A 134 3.69 51.90 22.92
CA THR A 134 4.93 51.52 23.62
C THR A 134 5.73 50.62 22.68
N VAL A 135 6.81 51.19 22.15
CA VAL A 135 7.87 50.47 21.45
C VAL A 135 8.61 49.63 22.48
N LEU A 136 8.57 48.30 22.35
CA LEU A 136 9.50 47.40 23.03
C LEU A 136 10.46 46.84 21.98
N ALA A 137 11.75 47.14 22.15
CA ALA A 137 12.84 46.64 21.32
C ALA A 137 12.98 45.10 21.45
N PRO A 138 13.43 44.40 20.39
CA PRO A 138 13.49 42.94 20.38
C PRO A 138 14.64 42.39 21.24
N ALA A 139 14.33 41.37 22.04
CA ALA A 139 15.30 40.48 22.69
C ALA A 139 15.91 39.50 21.65
N PRO A 140 17.09 38.89 21.92
CA PRO A 140 18.03 38.53 20.87
C PRO A 140 17.62 37.31 20.03
N ALA A 141 18.06 37.34 18.77
CA ALA A 141 17.79 36.46 17.63
C ALA A 141 18.17 34.96 17.75
N LYS A 142 18.13 34.37 18.96
CA LYS A 142 18.31 32.91 19.13
C LYS A 142 17.01 32.12 18.95
N GLY A 143 15.86 32.70 19.34
CA GLY A 143 14.55 32.07 19.14
C GLY A 143 14.11 32.08 17.68
N THR A 144 14.30 33.20 16.99
CA THR A 144 13.92 33.34 15.56
C THR A 144 14.68 32.40 14.64
N ALA A 145 15.97 32.16 14.87
CA ALA A 145 16.74 31.23 14.04
C ALA A 145 16.28 29.77 14.22
N ALA A 146 15.94 29.36 15.45
CA ALA A 146 15.43 28.01 15.73
C ALA A 146 14.00 27.81 15.22
N THR A 147 13.13 28.82 15.39
CA THR A 147 11.77 28.81 14.83
C THR A 147 11.79 28.85 13.30
N MET A 148 12.64 29.68 12.69
CA MET A 148 12.80 29.69 11.23
C MET A 148 13.36 28.37 10.69
N ALA A 149 14.28 27.73 11.43
CA ALA A 149 14.80 26.42 11.06
C ALA A 149 13.76 25.30 11.22
N GLY A 150 12.90 25.37 12.25
CA GLY A 150 11.78 24.45 12.44
C GLY A 150 10.73 24.61 11.34
N LEU A 151 10.35 25.86 11.03
CA LEU A 151 9.44 26.18 9.94
C LEU A 151 10.01 25.71 8.60
N SER A 152 11.30 25.95 8.31
CA SER A 152 11.90 25.48 7.06
C SER A 152 11.91 23.96 6.97
N ALA A 153 12.13 23.24 8.08
CA ALA A 153 12.08 21.79 8.10
C ALA A 153 10.67 21.25 7.79
N GLN A 154 9.62 21.83 8.40
CA GLN A 154 8.23 21.45 8.09
C GLN A 154 7.88 21.71 6.61
N TYR A 155 8.33 22.85 6.05
CA TYR A 155 8.12 23.15 4.63
C TYR A 155 8.87 22.18 3.71
N GLU A 156 10.08 21.78 4.07
CA GLU A 156 10.85 20.77 3.34
C GLU A 156 10.17 19.41 3.36
N GLU A 157 9.70 18.95 4.53
CA GLU A 157 8.95 17.69 4.68
C GLU A 157 7.66 17.70 3.85
N LEU A 158 6.89 18.79 3.91
CA LEU A 158 5.68 18.96 3.11
C LEU A 158 5.99 18.99 1.61
N ALA A 159 7.05 19.69 1.20
CA ALA A 159 7.48 19.73 -0.19
C ALA A 159 7.95 18.35 -0.68
N ASP A 160 8.58 17.56 0.17
CA ASP A 160 8.99 16.19 -0.17
C ASP A 160 7.76 15.29 -0.41
N LEU A 161 6.77 15.34 0.50
CA LEU A 161 5.50 14.63 0.34
C LEU A 161 4.76 15.03 -0.96
N ILE A 162 4.69 16.33 -1.26
CA ILE A 162 4.08 16.81 -2.50
C ILE A 162 4.87 16.27 -3.70
N ARG A 163 6.20 16.40 -3.68
CA ARG A 163 7.05 15.98 -4.80
C ARG A 163 6.88 14.49 -5.10
N GLU A 164 6.87 13.65 -4.08
CA GLU A 164 6.70 12.20 -4.25
C GLU A 164 5.38 11.89 -4.98
N GLN A 165 4.26 12.49 -4.54
CA GLN A 165 2.95 12.28 -5.17
C GLN A 165 2.89 12.82 -6.61
N LEU A 166 3.46 14.00 -6.86
CA LEU A 166 3.49 14.59 -8.21
C LEU A 166 4.38 13.80 -9.19
N VAL A 167 5.49 13.22 -8.71
CA VAL A 167 6.37 12.38 -9.53
C VAL A 167 5.66 11.08 -9.91
N CYS A 168 4.94 10.44 -8.97
CA CYS A 168 4.13 9.24 -9.24
C CYS A 168 3.14 9.50 -10.38
N GLY A 169 2.42 10.63 -10.29
CA GLY A 169 1.56 11.15 -11.35
C GLY A 169 0.22 10.43 -11.50
N PHE A 170 -0.18 9.58 -10.56
CA PHE A 170 -1.47 8.87 -10.60
C PHE A 170 -2.63 9.63 -9.96
N TRP A 171 -2.33 10.59 -9.08
CA TRP A 171 -3.33 11.27 -8.24
C TRP A 171 -3.86 12.53 -8.88
N ALA A 172 -5.18 12.74 -8.78
CA ALA A 172 -5.77 13.99 -9.20
C ALA A 172 -5.38 15.10 -8.21
N TYR A 173 -5.49 16.35 -8.64
CA TYR A 173 -5.14 17.49 -7.79
C TYR A 173 -5.87 17.46 -6.45
N ASP A 174 -7.16 17.15 -6.45
CA ASP A 174 -7.97 17.10 -5.22
C ASP A 174 -7.49 16.01 -4.25
N ASP A 175 -7.04 14.87 -4.76
CA ASP A 175 -6.50 13.78 -3.94
C ASP A 175 -5.16 14.18 -3.28
N VAL A 176 -4.29 14.87 -4.04
CA VAL A 176 -3.02 15.38 -3.52
C VAL A 176 -3.29 16.49 -2.50
N ARG A 177 -4.25 17.36 -2.77
CA ARG A 177 -4.67 18.42 -1.84
C ARG A 177 -5.20 17.85 -0.53
N GLU A 178 -6.05 16.82 -0.60
CA GLU A 178 -6.54 16.11 0.60
C GLU A 178 -5.37 15.53 1.41
N SER A 179 -4.40 14.93 0.73
CA SER A 179 -3.20 14.37 1.37
C SER A 179 -2.32 15.45 2.02
N VAL A 180 -2.14 16.60 1.35
CA VAL A 180 -1.40 17.76 1.86
C VAL A 180 -2.07 18.33 3.11
N LEU A 181 -3.39 18.51 3.08
CA LEU A 181 -4.13 19.05 4.23
C LEU A 181 -4.16 18.06 5.40
N SER A 182 -4.27 16.76 5.11
CA SER A 182 -4.24 15.70 6.14
C SER A 182 -2.87 15.54 6.79
N HIS A 183 -1.80 16.01 6.14
CA HIS A 183 -0.45 15.99 6.69
C HIS A 183 -0.24 17.08 7.75
N LEU A 184 -1.04 18.15 7.73
CA LEU A 184 -0.98 19.20 8.73
C LEU A 184 -1.60 18.69 10.03
N ASP A 185 -0.81 18.63 11.10
CA ASP A 185 -1.31 18.34 12.44
C ASP A 185 -1.65 19.63 13.21
N ALA A 186 -2.17 19.48 14.44
CA ALA A 186 -2.56 20.62 15.27
C ALA A 186 -1.36 21.50 15.72
N ASP A 187 -0.14 20.97 15.63
CA ASP A 187 1.10 21.64 16.04
C ASP A 187 1.87 22.20 14.82
N SER A 188 1.35 22.04 13.60
CA SER A 188 1.93 22.55 12.36
C SER A 188 2.01 24.07 12.36
N ASP A 189 3.20 24.61 12.09
CA ASP A 189 3.42 26.05 11.89
C ASP A 189 3.01 26.52 10.48
N ILE A 190 2.66 25.58 9.59
CA ILE A 190 2.17 25.83 8.23
C ILE A 190 0.65 25.91 8.24
N THR A 191 0.09 26.98 7.69
CA THR A 191 -1.36 27.13 7.51
C THR A 191 -1.87 26.31 6.33
N ALA A 192 -3.15 25.93 6.35
CA ALA A 192 -3.80 25.25 5.24
C ALA A 192 -3.64 26.01 3.91
N ASP A 193 -3.83 27.33 3.90
CA ASP A 193 -3.67 28.16 2.72
C ASP A 193 -2.23 28.13 2.19
N ALA A 194 -1.22 28.24 3.08
CA ALA A 194 0.17 28.21 2.67
C ALA A 194 0.60 26.83 2.12
N ALA A 195 0.04 25.75 2.68
CA ALA A 195 0.25 24.39 2.18
C ALA A 195 -0.36 24.19 0.78
N VAL A 196 -1.56 24.74 0.54
CA VAL A 196 -2.22 24.71 -0.77
C VAL A 196 -1.47 25.58 -1.79
N ASP A 197 -1.00 26.77 -1.41
CA ASP A 197 -0.19 27.62 -2.28
C ASP A 197 1.12 26.94 -2.69
N LEU A 198 1.75 26.19 -1.78
CA LEU A 198 2.93 25.38 -2.07
C LEU A 198 2.60 24.27 -3.07
N LEU A 199 1.51 23.53 -2.85
CA LEU A 199 1.04 22.51 -3.79
C LEU A 199 0.75 23.09 -5.17
N ASP A 200 0.07 24.24 -5.26
CA ASP A 200 -0.23 24.92 -6.51
C ASP A 200 1.04 25.29 -7.26
N THR A 201 1.99 25.89 -6.56
CA THR A 201 3.30 26.26 -7.10
C THR A 201 4.02 25.04 -7.67
N MET A 202 4.08 23.94 -6.92
CA MET A 202 4.76 22.72 -7.33
C MET A 202 4.04 21.99 -8.47
N TRP A 203 2.71 21.99 -8.47
CA TRP A 203 1.88 21.44 -9.54
C TRP A 203 2.16 22.17 -10.85
N ASP A 204 2.13 23.50 -10.85
CA ASP A 204 2.37 24.31 -12.05
C ASP A 204 3.81 24.15 -12.55
N GLN A 205 4.80 24.10 -11.65
CA GLN A 205 6.18 23.76 -12.01
C GLN A 205 6.27 22.41 -12.71
N ARG A 206 5.57 21.39 -12.20
CA ARG A 206 5.52 20.06 -12.80
C ARG A 206 4.87 20.07 -14.18
N ILE A 207 3.80 20.84 -14.37
CA ILE A 207 3.16 21.02 -15.69
C ILE A 207 4.13 21.67 -16.69
N VAL A 208 4.90 22.67 -16.28
CA VAL A 208 5.92 23.30 -17.14
C VAL A 208 7.04 22.32 -17.46
N GLU A 209 7.52 21.56 -16.48
CA GLU A 209 8.54 20.53 -16.68
C GLU A 209 8.08 19.49 -17.72
N GLN A 210 6.83 19.02 -17.62
CA GLN A 210 6.23 18.05 -18.52
C GLN A 210 6.25 18.47 -19.99
N GLN A 211 6.13 19.77 -20.28
CA GLN A 211 6.16 20.29 -21.65
C GLN A 211 7.54 20.15 -22.31
N SER A 212 8.60 20.02 -21.52
CA SER A 212 9.97 19.87 -22.01
C SER A 212 10.36 18.41 -22.26
N TRP A 213 9.55 17.45 -21.84
CA TRP A 213 9.89 16.04 -21.93
C TRP A 213 9.91 15.53 -23.38
N PRO A 214 10.97 14.82 -23.80
CA PRO A 214 11.04 14.26 -25.14
C PRO A 214 10.10 13.05 -25.34
N ASN A 215 9.71 12.40 -24.23
CA ASN A 215 8.84 11.23 -24.17
C ASN A 215 8.43 10.95 -22.70
N THR A 216 7.62 9.92 -22.50
CA THR A 216 7.15 9.46 -21.18
C THR A 216 8.07 8.44 -20.48
N GLY A 217 9.31 8.28 -20.97
CA GLY A 217 10.34 7.46 -20.32
C GLY A 217 9.87 6.03 -20.00
N ASP A 218 10.18 5.56 -18.79
CA ASP A 218 9.81 4.23 -18.31
C ASP A 218 8.30 4.06 -18.13
N PHE A 219 7.53 5.13 -17.89
CA PHE A 219 6.06 5.05 -17.89
C PHE A 219 5.53 4.65 -19.27
N GLY A 220 6.05 5.27 -20.34
CA GLY A 220 5.69 4.89 -21.71
C GLY A 220 6.06 3.44 -22.06
N ARG A 221 7.23 2.99 -21.62
CA ARG A 221 7.67 1.59 -21.80
C ARG A 221 6.79 0.61 -21.04
N LEU A 222 6.38 0.97 -19.81
CA LEU A 222 5.45 0.19 -19.00
C LEU A 222 4.08 0.08 -19.67
N GLN A 223 3.57 1.17 -20.26
CA GLN A 223 2.32 1.14 -21.02
C GLN A 223 2.39 0.19 -22.21
N GLN A 224 3.50 0.22 -22.95
CA GLN A 224 3.73 -0.70 -24.08
C GLN A 224 3.79 -2.16 -23.61
N MET A 225 4.48 -2.43 -22.50
CA MET A 225 4.55 -3.77 -21.90
C MET A 225 3.15 -4.29 -21.53
N PHE A 226 2.35 -3.49 -20.84
CA PHE A 226 1.00 -3.89 -20.44
C PHE A 226 0.08 -4.10 -21.65
N ALA A 227 0.18 -3.26 -22.68
CA ALA A 227 -0.55 -3.43 -23.94
C ALA A 227 -0.15 -4.72 -24.68
N GLN A 228 1.14 -5.06 -24.68
CA GLN A 228 1.62 -6.31 -25.23
C GLN A 228 1.06 -7.51 -24.47
N LEU A 229 1.17 -7.52 -23.14
CA LEU A 229 0.65 -8.60 -22.30
C LEU A 229 -0.86 -8.79 -22.48
N ALA A 230 -1.62 -7.70 -22.61
CA ALA A 230 -3.05 -7.75 -22.93
C ALA A 230 -3.33 -8.45 -24.27
N SER A 231 -2.52 -8.19 -25.31
CA SER A 231 -2.64 -8.89 -26.59
C SER A 231 -2.33 -10.39 -26.52
N GLU A 232 -1.65 -10.83 -25.47
CA GLU A 232 -1.29 -12.22 -25.19
C GLU A 232 -2.28 -12.88 -24.19
N GLY A 233 -3.41 -12.23 -23.91
CA GLY A 233 -4.46 -12.73 -23.02
C GLY A 233 -4.14 -12.59 -21.53
N ILE A 234 -3.26 -11.66 -21.16
CA ILE A 234 -2.90 -11.36 -19.77
C ILE A 234 -3.53 -10.02 -19.38
N LEU A 235 -4.42 -10.03 -18.39
CA LEU A 235 -5.10 -8.85 -17.89
C LEU A 235 -4.12 -7.95 -17.13
N GLY A 236 -3.85 -6.76 -17.67
CA GLY A 236 -2.97 -5.77 -17.05
C GLY A 236 -3.73 -4.63 -16.37
N ARG A 237 -3.38 -4.27 -15.14
CA ARG A 237 -3.84 -3.01 -14.50
C ARG A 237 -2.70 -2.23 -13.83
N MET A 238 -2.70 -0.92 -14.03
CA MET A 238 -1.72 0.00 -13.41
C MET A 238 -2.38 0.76 -12.28
N CYS A 239 -1.68 0.89 -11.14
CA CYS A 239 -2.17 1.65 -9.99
C CYS A 239 -3.61 1.23 -9.59
N PHE A 240 -3.82 -0.08 -9.50
CA PHE A 240 -5.14 -0.68 -9.33
C PHE A 240 -5.42 -0.99 -7.87
N MET A 241 -6.51 -0.42 -7.35
CA MET A 241 -6.90 -0.51 -5.94
C MET A 241 -5.82 0.05 -4.99
N CYS A 242 -6.16 0.18 -3.71
CA CYS A 242 -5.27 0.80 -2.74
C CYS A 242 -4.10 -0.12 -2.32
N CYS A 243 -4.35 -1.42 -2.15
CA CYS A 243 -3.37 -2.40 -1.69
C CYS A 243 -3.53 -3.75 -2.41
N ASN A 244 -2.58 -4.67 -2.17
CA ASN A 244 -2.54 -5.98 -2.79
C ASN A 244 -3.81 -6.83 -2.54
N ASN A 245 -4.33 -6.84 -1.30
CA ASN A 245 -5.53 -7.64 -0.99
C ASN A 245 -6.76 -7.10 -1.72
N CYS A 246 -6.96 -5.78 -1.73
CA CYS A 246 -8.06 -5.17 -2.47
C CYS A 246 -7.96 -5.39 -3.98
N ALA A 247 -6.74 -5.35 -4.52
CA ALA A 247 -6.49 -5.65 -5.93
C ALA A 247 -6.80 -7.12 -6.26
N PHE A 248 -6.36 -8.06 -5.41
CA PHE A 248 -6.64 -9.48 -5.58
C PHE A 248 -8.13 -9.79 -5.55
N ASP A 249 -8.88 -9.20 -4.64
CA ASP A 249 -10.33 -9.43 -4.55
C ASP A 249 -11.09 -8.86 -5.76
N ALA A 250 -10.59 -7.77 -6.36
CA ALA A 250 -11.26 -7.07 -7.46
C ALA A 250 -10.85 -7.52 -8.86
N ILE A 251 -9.65 -8.07 -9.04
CA ILE A 251 -9.10 -8.38 -10.37
C ILE A 251 -9.90 -9.46 -11.10
N ASP A 252 -10.55 -10.35 -10.35
CA ASP A 252 -11.37 -11.44 -10.89
C ASP A 252 -12.59 -10.95 -11.67
N ASP A 253 -13.15 -9.80 -11.28
CA ASP A 253 -14.33 -9.17 -11.89
C ASP A 253 -13.98 -8.43 -13.19
N GLU A 254 -12.69 -8.17 -13.46
CA GLU A 254 -12.24 -7.40 -14.63
C GLU A 254 -12.07 -8.26 -15.89
N ARG A 255 -12.21 -9.59 -15.78
CA ARG A 255 -12.08 -10.53 -16.91
C ARG A 255 -13.18 -10.34 -17.94
N THR A 256 -12.82 -10.49 -19.20
CA THR A 256 -13.76 -10.42 -20.31
C THR A 256 -14.33 -11.81 -20.60
N PRO A 257 -15.66 -12.00 -20.61
CA PRO A 257 -16.26 -13.24 -21.06
C PRO A 257 -15.82 -13.61 -22.49
N ALA A 258 -15.54 -14.89 -22.70
CA ALA A 258 -15.27 -15.43 -24.03
C ALA A 258 -16.60 -15.63 -24.80
N ASP A 259 -16.52 -15.56 -26.13
CA ASP A 259 -17.70 -15.72 -26.99
C ASP A 259 -18.21 -17.18 -27.00
N ASP A 260 -17.35 -18.13 -26.61
CA ASP A 260 -17.69 -19.54 -26.47
C ASP A 260 -18.20 -19.87 -25.06
N ALA A 261 -19.52 -19.75 -24.88
CA ALA A 261 -20.19 -20.08 -23.62
C ALA A 261 -20.09 -21.58 -23.24
N GLY A 262 -19.62 -22.46 -24.14
CA GLY A 262 -19.43 -23.89 -23.89
C GLY A 262 -18.01 -24.28 -23.46
N ALA A 263 -17.07 -23.33 -23.45
CA ALA A 263 -15.69 -23.60 -23.08
C ALA A 263 -15.54 -23.96 -21.60
N ALA A 264 -14.61 -24.86 -21.29
CA ALA A 264 -14.27 -25.23 -19.90
C ALA A 264 -13.76 -24.04 -19.06
N TYR A 265 -13.28 -22.99 -19.73
CA TYR A 265 -12.86 -21.73 -19.13
C TYR A 265 -13.46 -20.57 -19.95
N PRO A 266 -14.51 -19.88 -19.44
CA PRO A 266 -15.34 -18.98 -20.25
C PRO A 266 -14.82 -17.53 -20.30
N TYR A 267 -13.51 -17.31 -20.16
CA TYR A 267 -12.89 -15.98 -20.18
C TYR A 267 -11.78 -15.88 -21.20
N ARG A 268 -11.58 -14.68 -21.75
CA ARG A 268 -10.54 -14.40 -22.75
C ARG A 268 -9.15 -14.39 -22.12
N GLU A 269 -9.04 -13.83 -20.92
CA GLU A 269 -7.78 -13.68 -20.21
C GLU A 269 -7.49 -14.91 -19.35
N TRP A 270 -6.28 -15.46 -19.48
CA TRP A 270 -5.86 -16.67 -18.74
C TRP A 270 -5.09 -16.34 -17.46
N ALA A 271 -4.56 -15.11 -17.36
CA ALA A 271 -3.73 -14.63 -16.27
C ALA A 271 -3.84 -13.11 -16.10
N TYR A 272 -3.24 -12.59 -15.02
CA TYR A 272 -3.18 -11.16 -14.76
C TYR A 272 -1.82 -10.69 -14.25
N VAL A 273 -1.59 -9.38 -14.39
CA VAL A 273 -0.48 -8.64 -13.80
C VAL A 273 -0.94 -7.25 -13.38
N TYR A 274 -0.54 -6.79 -12.21
CA TYR A 274 -0.84 -5.43 -11.75
C TYR A 274 0.18 -4.88 -10.76
N PHE A 275 0.10 -3.58 -10.50
CA PHE A 275 0.63 -2.94 -9.30
C PHE A 275 -0.45 -2.05 -8.68
N HIS A 276 -0.46 -1.93 -7.36
CA HIS A 276 -1.49 -1.17 -6.61
C HIS A 276 -0.99 0.24 -6.24
N ALA A 277 -1.86 1.07 -5.67
CA ALA A 277 -1.55 2.45 -5.29
C ALA A 277 -0.29 2.55 -4.41
N GLN A 278 -0.17 1.74 -3.35
CA GLN A 278 1.02 1.76 -2.48
C GLN A 278 2.34 1.36 -3.18
N ASP A 279 2.28 0.59 -4.27
CA ASP A 279 3.48 0.35 -5.09
C ASP A 279 3.79 1.57 -5.97
N ALA A 280 2.74 2.22 -6.48
CA ALA A 280 2.86 3.42 -7.28
C ALA A 280 3.45 4.59 -6.49
N ASP A 281 3.04 4.77 -5.22
CA ASP A 281 3.56 5.84 -4.34
C ASP A 281 5.09 5.80 -4.19
N ARG A 282 5.69 4.60 -4.27
CA ARG A 282 7.14 4.41 -4.17
C ARG A 282 7.89 4.97 -5.39
N LEU A 283 7.21 5.25 -6.50
CA LEU A 283 7.83 5.83 -7.70
C LEU A 283 8.32 7.26 -7.48
N GLY A 284 7.80 7.94 -6.47
CA GLY A 284 8.27 9.27 -6.05
C GLY A 284 9.60 9.23 -5.30
N SER A 285 9.97 8.09 -4.72
CA SER A 285 11.19 7.94 -3.95
C SER A 285 12.44 7.83 -4.85
N PRO A 286 13.64 8.15 -4.33
CA PRO A 286 14.89 7.95 -5.06
C PRO A 286 15.12 6.47 -5.43
N ASP A 287 15.59 6.23 -6.66
CA ASP A 287 15.92 4.90 -7.21
C ASP A 287 14.80 3.84 -7.02
N PRO A 288 13.59 4.08 -7.54
CA PRO A 288 12.43 3.31 -7.15
C PRO A 288 12.38 1.93 -7.82
N LEU A 289 11.95 0.94 -7.02
CA LEU A 289 11.58 -0.39 -7.49
C LEU A 289 10.05 -0.50 -7.57
N LEU A 290 9.52 -0.70 -8.77
CA LEU A 290 8.10 -0.96 -9.00
C LEU A 290 7.83 -2.46 -8.94
N TYR A 291 7.03 -2.89 -7.97
CA TYR A 291 6.67 -4.30 -7.82
C TYR A 291 5.41 -4.63 -8.63
N LEU A 292 5.41 -5.79 -9.28
CA LEU A 292 4.31 -6.34 -10.05
C LEU A 292 3.81 -7.62 -9.37
N ALA A 293 2.53 -7.64 -9.02
CA ALA A 293 1.82 -8.83 -8.59
C ALA A 293 1.25 -9.52 -9.83
N TYR A 294 1.27 -10.86 -9.85
CA TYR A 294 0.78 -11.64 -10.98
C TYR A 294 0.31 -13.02 -10.51
N SER A 295 -0.64 -13.59 -11.25
CA SER A 295 -1.08 -14.98 -11.07
C SER A 295 -1.84 -15.43 -12.32
N ALA A 296 -2.20 -16.72 -12.37
CA ALA A 296 -3.00 -17.30 -13.44
C ALA A 296 -4.33 -17.84 -12.91
N TRP A 297 -5.40 -17.68 -13.69
CA TRP A 297 -6.71 -18.30 -13.41
C TRP A 297 -6.84 -19.68 -14.04
N THR A 298 -6.11 -19.93 -15.12
CA THR A 298 -6.08 -21.22 -15.81
C THR A 298 -4.67 -21.58 -16.25
N GLN A 299 -4.51 -22.80 -16.72
CA GLN A 299 -3.22 -23.40 -17.07
C GLN A 299 -2.60 -22.71 -18.29
N HIS A 300 -1.28 -22.52 -18.26
CA HIS A 300 -0.56 -22.01 -19.42
C HIS A 300 -0.60 -23.05 -20.56
N SER A 301 -0.91 -22.60 -21.76
CA SER A 301 -0.93 -23.40 -23.00
C SER A 301 0.35 -24.21 -23.32
N ARG A 302 1.51 -23.84 -22.74
CA ARG A 302 2.79 -24.54 -22.94
C ARG A 302 2.96 -25.75 -22.03
N LEU A 303 2.03 -26.00 -21.09
CA LEU A 303 2.13 -27.15 -20.21
C LEU A 303 1.99 -28.47 -20.97
N PRO A 304 2.68 -29.54 -20.53
CA PRO A 304 2.51 -30.88 -21.11
C PRO A 304 1.06 -31.34 -20.97
N LYS A 305 0.49 -31.89 -22.07
CA LYS A 305 -0.89 -32.37 -22.08
C LYS A 305 -1.16 -33.43 -21.01
N GLU A 306 -0.20 -34.32 -20.77
CA GLU A 306 -0.31 -35.37 -19.73
C GLU A 306 -0.50 -34.79 -18.32
N LEU A 307 0.20 -33.70 -18.01
CA LEU A 307 0.07 -33.00 -16.72
C LEU A 307 -1.30 -32.36 -16.58
N VAL A 308 -1.79 -31.73 -17.66
CA VAL A 308 -3.11 -31.10 -17.72
C VAL A 308 -4.21 -32.15 -17.55
N ASP A 309 -4.15 -33.24 -18.31
CA ASP A 309 -5.12 -34.34 -18.28
C ASP A 309 -5.16 -35.00 -16.89
N ALA A 310 -4.01 -35.21 -16.25
CA ALA A 310 -3.92 -35.73 -14.88
C ALA A 310 -4.54 -34.78 -13.84
N ALA A 311 -4.24 -33.48 -13.93
CA ALA A 311 -4.81 -32.46 -13.05
C ALA A 311 -6.34 -32.39 -13.16
N GLN A 312 -6.87 -32.44 -14.40
CA GLN A 312 -8.30 -32.46 -14.69
C GLN A 312 -8.98 -33.76 -14.22
N SER A 313 -8.26 -34.88 -14.23
CA SER A 313 -8.75 -36.17 -13.73
C SER A 313 -8.77 -36.26 -12.19
N GLY A 314 -8.40 -35.19 -11.48
CA GLY A 314 -8.49 -35.11 -10.03
C GLY A 314 -7.16 -35.35 -9.27
N ASP A 315 -6.05 -35.58 -9.97
CA ASP A 315 -4.74 -35.74 -9.33
C ASP A 315 -4.30 -34.42 -8.66
N ALA A 316 -4.18 -34.44 -7.32
CA ALA A 316 -3.84 -33.27 -6.53
C ALA A 316 -2.37 -32.82 -6.71
N ALA A 317 -1.44 -33.74 -6.95
CA ALA A 317 -0.04 -33.41 -7.20
C ALA A 317 0.10 -32.76 -8.58
N ALA A 318 -0.49 -33.35 -9.61
CA ALA A 318 -0.52 -32.77 -10.95
C ALA A 318 -1.20 -31.40 -10.97
N ARG A 319 -2.29 -31.22 -10.20
CA ARG A 319 -2.95 -29.90 -10.06
C ARG A 319 -2.00 -28.85 -9.49
N ARG A 320 -1.36 -29.13 -8.35
CA ARG A 320 -0.38 -28.21 -7.73
C ARG A 320 0.76 -27.86 -8.69
N GLU A 321 1.32 -28.88 -9.33
CA GLU A 321 2.41 -28.70 -10.29
C GLU A 321 1.98 -27.89 -11.52
N SER A 322 0.77 -28.10 -12.05
CA SER A 322 0.25 -27.32 -13.17
C SER A 322 0.11 -25.83 -12.83
N VAL A 323 -0.34 -25.52 -11.61
CA VAL A 323 -0.45 -24.13 -11.15
C VAL A 323 0.94 -23.51 -11.02
N GLU A 324 1.85 -24.20 -10.35
CA GLU A 324 3.22 -23.72 -10.13
C GLU A 324 3.94 -23.44 -11.45
N ARG A 325 3.94 -24.41 -12.38
CA ARG A 325 4.56 -24.24 -13.69
C ARG A 325 3.88 -23.15 -14.53
N SER A 326 2.56 -22.99 -14.43
CA SER A 326 1.85 -21.92 -15.15
C SER A 326 2.27 -20.53 -14.68
N GLU A 327 2.37 -20.33 -13.35
CA GLU A 327 2.79 -19.05 -12.78
C GLU A 327 4.27 -18.75 -13.04
N VAL A 328 5.16 -19.76 -13.02
CA VAL A 328 6.56 -19.56 -13.43
C VAL A 328 6.66 -19.16 -14.90
N LEU A 329 5.95 -19.85 -15.80
CA LEU A 329 5.94 -19.52 -17.23
C LEU A 329 5.34 -18.12 -17.49
N LEU A 330 4.32 -17.72 -16.71
CA LEU A 330 3.78 -16.37 -16.73
C LEU A 330 4.82 -15.34 -16.27
N GLY A 331 5.54 -15.61 -15.18
CA GLY A 331 6.60 -14.73 -14.70
C GLY A 331 7.70 -14.52 -15.73
N GLU A 332 8.15 -15.60 -16.39
CA GLU A 332 9.09 -15.54 -17.52
C GLU A 332 8.56 -14.66 -18.66
N GLN A 333 7.28 -14.78 -18.99
CA GLN A 333 6.63 -14.01 -20.06
C GLN A 333 6.56 -12.51 -19.71
N ILE A 334 6.23 -12.17 -18.46
CA ILE A 334 6.22 -10.79 -17.95
C ILE A 334 7.64 -10.19 -17.99
N VAL A 335 8.65 -10.92 -17.50
CA VAL A 335 10.05 -10.49 -17.52
C VAL A 335 10.56 -10.30 -18.95
N ALA A 336 10.23 -11.21 -19.86
CA ALA A 336 10.58 -11.09 -21.27
C ALA A 336 9.90 -9.88 -21.94
N ALA A 337 8.63 -9.62 -21.64
CA ALA A 337 7.91 -8.43 -22.12
C ALA A 337 8.55 -7.14 -21.58
N ALA A 338 8.84 -7.06 -20.28
CA ALA A 338 9.52 -5.92 -19.68
C ALA A 338 10.87 -5.64 -20.35
N THR A 339 11.70 -6.68 -20.53
CA THR A 339 13.01 -6.57 -21.16
C THR A 339 12.91 -6.08 -22.61
N ARG A 340 11.95 -6.59 -23.39
CA ARG A 340 11.70 -6.16 -24.78
C ARG A 340 11.29 -4.69 -24.87
N CYS A 341 10.51 -4.20 -23.90
CA CYS A 341 10.12 -2.80 -23.81
C CYS A 341 11.24 -1.89 -23.27
N GLY A 342 12.42 -2.43 -22.94
CA GLY A 342 13.55 -1.66 -22.42
C GLY A 342 13.40 -1.27 -20.95
N LEU A 343 12.66 -2.06 -20.17
CA LEU A 343 12.62 -1.98 -18.71
C LEU A 343 13.66 -2.94 -18.11
N THR A 344 14.00 -2.74 -16.83
CA THR A 344 15.01 -3.53 -16.12
C THR A 344 14.34 -4.41 -15.06
N PRO A 345 13.86 -5.63 -15.41
CA PRO A 345 13.23 -6.52 -14.44
C PRO A 345 14.24 -7.22 -13.52
N GLN A 346 13.81 -7.47 -12.29
CA GLN A 346 14.48 -8.27 -11.27
C GLN A 346 13.48 -9.31 -10.76
N TRP A 347 13.82 -10.58 -10.91
CA TRP A 347 12.97 -11.69 -10.48
C TRP A 347 13.81 -12.94 -10.23
N SER A 348 13.49 -13.70 -9.19
CA SER A 348 14.21 -14.91 -8.80
C SER A 348 13.87 -16.14 -9.63
N GLY A 349 12.79 -16.09 -10.43
CA GLY A 349 12.19 -17.27 -11.05
C GLY A 349 11.14 -17.96 -10.17
N SER A 350 10.96 -17.50 -8.92
CA SER A 350 9.98 -18.05 -7.99
C SER A 350 8.62 -17.38 -8.13
N ARG A 351 7.55 -18.19 -8.17
CA ARG A 351 6.16 -17.71 -8.08
C ARG A 351 5.80 -17.07 -6.73
N HIS A 352 6.62 -17.31 -5.70
CA HIS A 352 6.41 -16.77 -4.37
C HIS A 352 6.96 -15.35 -4.21
N GLU A 353 7.64 -14.84 -5.24
CA GLU A 353 8.21 -13.50 -5.24
C GLU A 353 7.63 -12.68 -6.39
N ARG A 354 7.35 -11.41 -6.09
CA ARG A 354 6.88 -10.44 -7.09
C ARG A 354 8.02 -10.08 -8.05
N ILE A 355 7.66 -9.76 -9.29
CA ILE A 355 8.60 -9.20 -10.25
C ILE A 355 8.81 -7.74 -9.88
N ALA A 356 10.05 -7.30 -9.71
CA ALA A 356 10.37 -5.88 -9.52
C ALA A 356 10.92 -5.29 -10.82
N LEU A 357 10.58 -4.04 -11.12
CA LEU A 357 11.17 -3.26 -12.19
C LEU A 357 12.01 -2.15 -11.59
N GLN A 358 13.30 -2.10 -11.93
CA GLN A 358 14.12 -0.94 -11.63
C GLN A 358 13.73 0.20 -12.57
N ILE A 359 13.30 1.31 -11.99
CA ILE A 359 12.84 2.49 -12.72
C ILE A 359 13.95 3.54 -12.69
N HIS A 360 14.28 4.08 -13.87
CA HIS A 360 15.38 5.02 -14.06
C HIS A 360 14.91 6.38 -14.56
N ASP A 361 13.90 6.40 -15.43
CA ASP A 361 13.41 7.60 -16.10
C ASP A 361 11.87 7.67 -16.05
N TRP A 362 11.32 7.76 -14.84
CA TRP A 362 9.87 7.83 -14.64
C TRP A 362 9.30 9.18 -15.07
N ARG A 363 8.44 9.17 -16.10
CA ARG A 363 7.77 10.38 -16.62
C ARG A 363 6.31 10.10 -16.93
N LYS A 364 5.51 9.94 -15.87
CA LYS A 364 4.05 9.94 -15.99
C LYS A 364 3.51 11.38 -15.93
N PRO A 365 2.75 11.83 -16.94
CA PRO A 365 2.07 13.12 -16.87
C PRO A 365 1.02 13.15 -15.76
N LEU A 366 0.92 14.29 -15.07
CA LEU A 366 -0.14 14.58 -14.13
C LEU A 366 -1.51 14.50 -14.80
N PRO A 367 -2.57 14.04 -14.09
CA PRO A 367 -3.93 14.12 -14.58
C PRO A 367 -4.35 15.57 -14.84
N PRO A 368 -5.29 15.82 -15.77
CA PRO A 368 -5.85 17.15 -15.94
C PRO A 368 -6.50 17.65 -14.64
N ARG A 369 -6.28 18.92 -14.27
CA ARG A 369 -7.10 19.58 -13.24
C ARG A 369 -8.53 19.68 -13.77
N ALA A 370 -9.50 19.18 -13.01
CA ALA A 370 -10.90 19.45 -13.31
C ALA A 370 -11.11 20.97 -13.24
N ALA A 371 -11.76 21.56 -14.24
CA ALA A 371 -12.18 22.95 -14.15
C ALA A 371 -13.27 23.03 -13.09
N HIS A 372 -13.01 23.67 -11.94
CA HIS A 372 -14.09 24.02 -11.03
C HIS A 372 -15.05 24.96 -11.78
N PRO A 373 -16.35 24.63 -11.90
CA PRO A 373 -17.31 25.62 -12.36
C PRO A 373 -17.26 26.81 -11.40
N PRO A 374 -17.29 28.07 -11.90
CA PRO A 374 -17.35 29.22 -11.02
C PRO A 374 -18.57 29.08 -10.11
N LEU A 375 -18.37 29.28 -8.81
CA LEU A 375 -19.46 29.32 -7.84
C LEU A 375 -20.51 30.30 -8.36
N PRO A 376 -21.81 29.94 -8.36
CA PRO A 376 -22.85 30.84 -8.79
C PRO A 376 -22.77 32.12 -7.95
N THR A 377 -22.56 33.25 -8.61
CA THR A 377 -22.67 34.56 -7.99
C THR A 377 -24.12 34.71 -7.54
N GLU A 378 -24.34 34.70 -6.23
CA GLU A 378 -25.64 35.06 -5.64
C GLU A 378 -25.99 36.48 -6.10
N ASN A 379 -27.15 36.62 -6.74
CA ASN A 379 -27.72 37.87 -7.24
C ASN A 379 -28.88 38.29 -6.34
#